data_AF-A0A849X6W5-F1
#
_entry.id   AF-A0A849X6W5-F1
#
_cell.length_a   1.000
_cell.length_b   1.000
_cell.length_c   1.000
_cell.angle_alpha   90.00
_cell.angle_beta   90.00
_cell.angle_gamma   90.00
#
_symmetry.space_group_name_H-M   'P 1'
#
loop_
_entity.id
_entity.type
_entity.pdbx_description
1 polymer ?
#
loop_
_entity_poly.entity_id
_entity_poly.type
_entity_poly.pdbx_seq_one_letter_code
_entity_poly.pdbx_strand_id
1 'polypeptide(L)'
;LPPHWRNISDWNFWKPRLDSGSLGATTDEILQTRDAFLAYLRVRSGGDHFRLRSLSDVESRLRFLSNDAGDTPGLIAYWIQGTPSDVLVLLNPAPEAQPFLSPLLQAKRWRLHRELASVLPEPMLRQARLSAPPQTALVLEEVKP
;
A
#
# COMPACT_ATOMS: atom_id res chain seq x y z
N LEU A 1 -7.18 17.14 27.19
CA LEU A 1 -5.78 17.30 26.69
C LEU A 1 -4.89 16.26 27.36
N PRO A 2 -3.83 15.78 26.70
CA PRO A 2 -2.92 14.78 27.28
C PRO A 2 -2.20 15.32 28.53
N PRO A 3 -1.68 14.46 29.42
CA PRO A 3 -1.10 14.89 30.69
C PRO A 3 -0.06 16.01 30.57
N HIS A 4 -0.21 17.02 31.43
CA HIS A 4 0.52 18.29 31.39
C HIS A 4 2.05 18.15 31.35
N TRP A 5 2.61 17.28 32.21
CA TRP A 5 4.05 17.13 32.47
C TRP A 5 4.92 16.77 31.25
N ARG A 6 4.30 16.37 30.13
CA ARG A 6 4.98 16.11 28.85
C ARG A 6 4.44 16.93 27.67
N ASN A 7 3.26 17.55 27.78
CA ASN A 7 2.50 17.97 26.60
C ASN A 7 2.01 19.43 26.64
N ILE A 8 2.27 20.19 27.71
CA ILE A 8 1.72 21.56 27.85
C ILE A 8 2.08 22.47 26.67
N SER A 9 3.30 22.36 26.14
CA SER A 9 3.74 23.15 24.97
C SER A 9 2.84 22.96 23.75
N ASP A 10 2.23 21.78 23.62
CA ASP A 10 1.47 21.38 22.45
C ASP A 10 -0.04 21.59 22.65
N TRP A 11 -0.48 21.97 23.86
CA TRP A 11 -1.89 22.11 24.18
C TRP A 11 -2.59 23.14 23.30
N ASN A 12 -1.93 24.25 22.96
CA ASN A 12 -2.49 25.25 22.05
C ASN A 12 -2.72 24.70 20.63
N PHE A 13 -1.89 23.74 20.19
CA PHE A 13 -2.07 23.05 18.91
C PHE A 13 -3.18 22.00 18.98
N TRP A 14 -3.25 21.22 20.05
CA TRP A 14 -4.18 20.10 20.18
C TRP A 14 -5.60 20.51 20.59
N LYS A 15 -5.76 21.51 21.46
CA LYS A 15 -7.07 21.91 21.98
C LYS A 15 -8.12 22.18 20.89
N PRO A 16 -7.89 23.07 19.91
CA PRO A 16 -8.91 23.35 18.89
C PRO A 16 -9.25 22.13 18.02
N ARG A 17 -8.30 21.20 17.83
CA ARG A 17 -8.47 19.99 17.04
C ARG A 17 -9.29 18.91 17.74
N LEU A 18 -9.13 18.80 19.05
CA LEU A 18 -9.92 17.87 19.87
C LEU A 18 -11.35 18.40 20.08
N ASP A 19 -11.51 19.72 20.19
CA ASP A 19 -12.81 20.35 20.38
C ASP A 19 -13.68 20.33 19.10
N SER A 20 -13.09 20.25 17.90
CA SER A 20 -13.84 20.25 16.63
C SER A 20 -14.65 18.97 16.36
N GLY A 21 -14.36 17.87 17.06
CA GLY A 21 -15.00 16.55 16.87
C GLY A 21 -14.66 15.84 15.56
N SER A 22 -14.17 16.56 14.54
CA SER A 22 -13.88 16.06 13.19
C SER A 22 -12.72 15.06 13.12
N LEU A 23 -11.94 14.89 14.19
CA LEU A 23 -10.84 13.93 14.27
C LEU A 23 -11.20 12.62 14.97
N GLY A 24 -12.42 12.51 15.50
CA GLY A 24 -12.89 11.28 16.13
C GLY A 24 -13.16 10.20 15.09
N ALA A 25 -12.53 9.04 15.22
CA ALA A 25 -12.83 7.88 14.39
C ALA A 25 -14.18 7.27 14.79
N THR A 26 -15.01 6.98 13.79
CA THR A 26 -16.26 6.24 13.94
C THR A 26 -15.99 4.75 14.16
N THR A 27 -16.99 4.03 14.68
CA THR A 27 -16.91 2.57 14.83
C THR A 27 -16.61 1.88 13.50
N ASP A 28 -17.23 2.34 12.40
CA ASP A 28 -17.04 1.76 11.08
C ASP A 28 -15.61 1.98 10.57
N GLU A 29 -15.04 3.18 10.75
CA GLU A 29 -13.64 3.46 10.39
C GLU A 29 -12.65 2.62 11.21
N ILE A 30 -12.93 2.40 12.50
CA ILE A 30 -12.12 1.53 13.37
C ILE A 30 -12.15 0.09 12.86
N LEU A 31 -13.35 -0.44 12.55
CA LEU A 31 -13.51 -1.80 12.05
C LEU A 31 -12.87 -1.97 10.66
N GLN A 32 -13.06 -1.01 9.77
CA GLN A 32 -12.44 -1.00 8.44
C GLN A 32 -10.90 -1.00 8.55
N THR A 33 -10.35 -0.15 9.42
CA THR A 33 -8.91 -0.08 9.66
C THR A 33 -8.37 -1.40 10.22
N ARG A 34 -9.07 -2.00 11.18
CA ARG A 34 -8.72 -3.33 11.73
C ARG A 34 -8.69 -4.38 10.63
N ASP A 35 -9.72 -4.44 9.79
CA ASP A 35 -9.86 -5.48 8.78
C ASP A 35 -8.81 -5.33 7.67
N ALA A 36 -8.53 -4.09 7.24
CA ALA A 36 -7.45 -3.77 6.32
C ALA A 36 -6.07 -4.14 6.91
N PHE A 37 -5.81 -3.79 8.16
CA PHE A 37 -4.55 -4.11 8.83
C PHE A 37 -4.32 -5.63 8.91
N LEU A 38 -5.35 -6.38 9.31
CA LEU A 38 -5.28 -7.85 9.38
C LEU A 38 -5.08 -8.47 7.98
N ALA A 39 -5.66 -7.89 6.93
CA ALA A 39 -5.42 -8.33 5.56
C ALA A 39 -3.96 -8.17 5.15
N TYR A 40 -3.32 -7.03 5.44
CA TYR A 40 -1.89 -6.84 5.18
C TYR A 40 -1.01 -7.83 5.96
N LEU A 41 -1.37 -8.15 7.21
CA LEU A 41 -0.65 -9.18 7.97
C LEU A 41 -0.78 -10.56 7.32
N ARG A 42 -1.98 -10.93 6.83
CA ARG A 42 -2.19 -12.18 6.09
C ARG A 42 -1.35 -12.22 4.81
N VAL A 43 -1.33 -11.15 4.02
CA VAL A 43 -0.44 -11.00 2.86
C VAL A 43 1.03 -11.23 3.24
N ARG A 44 1.52 -10.54 4.27
CA ARG A 44 2.91 -10.67 4.73
C ARG A 44 3.25 -12.08 5.21
N SER A 45 2.33 -12.75 5.89
CA SER A 45 2.53 -14.11 6.41
C SER A 45 2.37 -15.22 5.36
N GLY A 46 1.60 -14.96 4.30
CA GLY A 46 1.15 -15.95 3.33
C GLY A 46 2.19 -16.34 2.27
N GLY A 47 3.26 -15.56 2.14
CA GLY A 47 4.32 -15.80 1.16
C GLY A 47 5.72 -15.52 1.70
N ASP A 48 6.72 -16.03 0.99
CA ASP A 48 8.13 -15.78 1.31
C ASP A 48 8.65 -14.49 0.67
N HIS A 49 7.88 -13.88 -0.25
CA HIS A 49 8.21 -12.61 -0.90
C HIS A 49 8.55 -11.51 0.11
N PHE A 50 7.80 -11.41 1.20
CA PHE A 50 7.98 -10.39 2.23
C PHE A 50 8.91 -10.82 3.38
N ARG A 51 9.55 -11.99 3.25
CA ARG A 51 10.38 -12.62 4.29
C ARG A 51 11.67 -13.21 3.70
N LEU A 52 12.28 -12.51 2.74
CA LEU A 52 13.59 -12.85 2.18
C LEU A 52 14.62 -12.93 3.33
N ARG A 53 15.36 -14.02 3.41
CA ARG A 53 16.18 -14.37 4.59
C ARG A 53 17.65 -14.00 4.47
N SER A 54 18.09 -13.61 3.27
CA SER A 54 19.48 -13.29 2.98
C SER A 54 19.59 -12.04 2.13
N LEU A 55 20.75 -11.37 2.21
CA LEU A 55 21.09 -10.26 1.31
C LEU A 55 21.02 -10.70 -0.16
N SER A 56 21.55 -11.88 -0.48
CA SER A 56 21.52 -12.44 -1.83
C SER A 56 20.09 -12.61 -2.37
N ASP A 57 19.14 -13.01 -1.53
CA ASP A 57 17.72 -13.10 -1.94
C ASP A 57 17.14 -11.71 -2.23
N VAL A 58 17.44 -10.72 -1.38
CA VAL A 58 16.98 -9.34 -1.57
C VAL A 58 17.53 -8.77 -2.87
N GLU A 59 18.85 -8.87 -3.09
CA GLU A 59 19.53 -8.35 -4.27
C GLU A 59 19.12 -9.07 -5.56
N SER A 60 18.74 -10.35 -5.50
CA SER A 60 18.30 -11.08 -6.70
C SER A 60 16.82 -10.91 -7.01
N ARG A 61 15.96 -10.67 -5.99
CA ARG A 61 14.49 -10.76 -6.17
C ARG A 61 13.74 -9.44 -6.03
N LEU A 62 14.23 -8.46 -5.28
CA LEU A 62 13.55 -7.19 -5.06
C LEU A 62 14.04 -6.12 -6.04
N ARG A 63 13.12 -5.46 -6.74
CA ARG A 63 13.42 -4.32 -7.63
C ARG A 63 12.46 -3.18 -7.35
N PHE A 64 12.98 -1.98 -7.11
CA PHE A 64 12.17 -0.76 -7.18
C PHE A 64 11.98 -0.38 -8.64
N LEU A 65 10.77 0.04 -8.98
CA LEU A 65 10.38 0.35 -10.35
C LEU A 65 10.26 1.87 -10.51
N SER A 66 10.82 2.38 -11.60
CA SER A 66 10.51 3.73 -12.07
C SER A 66 9.10 3.79 -12.63
N ASN A 67 8.51 4.98 -12.63
CA ASN A 67 7.22 5.24 -13.26
C ASN A 67 7.44 5.88 -14.63
N ASP A 68 7.12 5.17 -15.70
CA ASP A 68 7.27 5.68 -17.07
C ASP A 68 6.23 6.77 -17.41
N ALA A 69 5.26 7.03 -16.52
CA ALA A 69 4.33 8.16 -16.63
C ALA A 69 4.97 9.50 -16.27
N GLY A 70 6.20 9.50 -15.76
CA GLY A 70 6.91 10.68 -15.25
C GLY A 70 7.03 10.69 -13.73
N ASP A 71 7.72 11.71 -13.20
CA ASP A 71 7.93 11.86 -11.76
C ASP A 71 6.60 12.00 -11.03
N THR A 72 6.35 11.07 -10.11
CA THR A 72 5.15 11.02 -9.29
C THR A 72 5.55 11.04 -7.82
N PRO A 73 5.67 12.23 -7.20
CA PRO A 73 6.18 12.36 -5.84
C PRO A 73 5.41 11.47 -4.85
N GLY A 74 6.16 10.68 -4.09
CA GLY A 74 5.61 9.80 -3.06
C GLY A 74 5.05 8.46 -3.54
N LEU A 75 4.86 8.25 -4.85
CA LEU A 75 4.49 6.94 -5.38
C LEU A 75 5.70 6.00 -5.32
N ILE A 76 5.58 4.90 -4.57
CA ILE A 76 6.62 3.87 -4.49
C ILE A 76 6.08 2.62 -5.15
N ALA A 77 6.80 2.09 -6.14
CA ALA A 77 6.50 0.80 -6.75
C ALA A 77 7.70 -0.14 -6.60
N TYR A 78 7.44 -1.38 -6.19
CA TYR A 78 8.46 -2.41 -6.15
C TYR A 78 7.91 -3.78 -6.50
N TRP A 79 8.75 -4.59 -7.11
CA TRP A 79 8.47 -5.93 -7.58
C TRP A 79 9.35 -6.91 -6.82
N ILE A 80 8.74 -8.03 -6.40
CA ILE A 80 9.42 -9.14 -5.74
C ILE A 80 9.17 -10.38 -6.56
N GLN A 81 10.24 -10.91 -7.17
CA GLN A 81 10.19 -12.17 -7.88
C GLN A 81 10.03 -13.33 -6.91
N GLY A 82 9.30 -14.37 -7.28
CA GLY A 82 9.17 -15.53 -6.39
C GLY A 82 8.37 -16.70 -6.92
N THR A 83 8.27 -17.72 -6.07
CA THR A 83 7.48 -18.92 -6.28
C THR A 83 6.28 -18.94 -5.33
N PRO A 84 5.07 -19.32 -5.78
CA PRO A 84 4.74 -19.79 -7.12
C PRO A 84 4.54 -18.67 -8.16
N SER A 85 4.43 -17.40 -7.75
CA SER A 85 4.15 -16.25 -8.62
C SER A 85 4.94 -15.03 -8.17
N ASP A 86 5.06 -14.01 -9.00
CA ASP A 86 5.64 -12.72 -8.63
C ASP A 86 4.64 -11.84 -7.88
N VAL A 87 5.16 -10.86 -7.12
CA VAL A 87 4.36 -9.85 -6.40
C VAL A 87 4.79 -8.44 -6.82
N LEU A 88 3.83 -7.58 -7.10
CA LEU A 88 4.03 -6.16 -7.39
C LEU A 88 3.32 -5.34 -6.30
N VAL A 89 4.03 -4.40 -5.68
CA VAL A 89 3.48 -3.52 -4.64
C VAL A 89 3.54 -2.08 -5.11
N LEU A 90 2.43 -1.35 -4.89
CA LEU A 90 2.36 0.09 -5.10
C LEU A 90 1.88 0.77 -3.82
N LEU A 91 2.63 1.76 -3.37
CA LEU A 91 2.26 2.62 -2.25
C LEU A 91 1.97 4.01 -2.79
N ASN A 92 0.71 4.42 -2.71
CA ASN A 92 0.28 5.76 -3.08
C ASN A 92 -0.20 6.50 -1.82
N PRO A 93 0.63 7.36 -1.21
CA PRO A 93 0.22 8.17 -0.07
C PRO A 93 -0.55 9.43 -0.47
N ALA A 94 -0.62 9.75 -1.78
CA ALA A 94 -1.28 10.96 -2.25
C ALA A 94 -2.81 10.89 -2.07
N PRO A 95 -3.49 12.03 -1.87
CA PRO A 95 -4.94 12.10 -1.84
C PRO A 95 -5.57 11.94 -3.24
N GLU A 96 -4.78 11.91 -4.30
CA GLU A 96 -5.21 11.65 -5.67
C GLU A 96 -4.80 10.26 -6.16
N ALA A 97 -5.54 9.74 -7.14
CA ALA A 97 -5.16 8.52 -7.84
C ALA A 97 -3.92 8.79 -8.70
N GLN A 98 -2.91 7.94 -8.58
CA GLN A 98 -1.65 8.10 -9.29
C GLN A 98 -1.53 7.07 -10.43
N PRO A 99 -1.21 7.51 -11.66
CA PRO A 99 -0.94 6.59 -12.75
C PRO A 99 0.42 5.94 -12.55
N PHE A 100 0.47 4.64 -12.75
CA PHE A 100 1.70 3.87 -12.79
C PHE A 100 1.83 3.16 -14.14
N LEU A 101 2.93 3.42 -14.82
CA LEU A 101 3.33 2.79 -16.07
C LEU A 101 4.67 2.10 -15.86
N SER A 102 4.74 0.85 -16.29
CA SER A 102 5.97 0.06 -16.28
C SER A 102 5.88 -1.04 -17.34
N PRO A 103 6.98 -1.41 -18.03
CA PRO A 103 6.97 -2.53 -18.97
C PRO A 103 6.59 -3.85 -18.29
N LEU A 104 6.79 -3.96 -16.97
CA LEU A 104 6.40 -5.11 -16.17
C LEU A 104 4.87 -5.35 -16.18
N LEU A 105 4.07 -4.29 -16.29
CA LEU A 105 2.61 -4.39 -16.42
C LEU A 105 2.18 -4.93 -17.80
N GLN A 106 3.03 -4.81 -18.82
CA GLN A 106 2.79 -5.38 -20.16
C GLN A 106 3.19 -6.86 -20.21
N ALA A 107 4.29 -7.20 -19.54
CA ALA A 107 4.90 -8.53 -19.63
C ALA A 107 4.11 -9.63 -18.90
N LYS A 108 3.29 -9.26 -17.90
CA LYS A 108 2.63 -10.20 -16.99
C LYS A 108 1.17 -9.80 -16.75
N ARG A 109 0.35 -10.79 -16.41
CA ARG A 109 -1.04 -10.55 -15.95
C ARG A 109 -1.04 -10.40 -14.45
N TRP A 110 -1.67 -9.36 -13.95
CA TRP A 110 -1.70 -9.01 -12.53
C TRP A 110 -3.14 -9.01 -12.02
N ARG A 111 -3.35 -9.43 -10.77
CA ARG A 111 -4.61 -9.24 -10.05
C ARG A 111 -4.35 -8.75 -8.64
N LEU A 112 -5.34 -8.09 -8.05
CA LEU A 112 -5.28 -7.73 -6.63
C LEU A 112 -5.16 -9.01 -5.78
N HIS A 113 -4.25 -9.00 -4.80
CA HIS A 113 -4.06 -10.13 -3.91
C HIS A 113 -5.37 -10.43 -3.17
N ARG A 114 -5.77 -11.71 -3.13
CA ARG A 114 -7.10 -12.13 -2.62
C ARG A 114 -7.46 -11.59 -1.23
N GLU A 115 -6.47 -11.50 -0.34
CA GLU A 115 -6.66 -11.02 1.04
C GLU A 115 -7.04 -9.54 1.09
N LEU A 116 -6.67 -8.75 0.07
CA LEU A 116 -6.98 -7.32 -0.04
C LEU A 116 -8.27 -7.05 -0.81
N ALA A 117 -8.78 -8.01 -1.59
CA ALA A 117 -9.93 -7.82 -2.46
C ALA A 117 -11.24 -7.49 -1.71
N SER A 118 -11.35 -7.85 -0.42
CA SER A 118 -12.51 -7.54 0.42
C SER A 118 -12.40 -6.22 1.19
N VAL A 119 -11.21 -5.60 1.23
CA VAL A 119 -10.92 -4.43 2.09
C VAL A 119 -10.41 -3.22 1.31
N LEU A 120 -9.99 -3.40 0.07
CA LEU A 120 -9.54 -2.33 -0.81
C LEU A 120 -10.42 -2.21 -2.05
N PRO A 121 -10.55 -1.00 -2.63
CA PRO A 121 -11.14 -0.85 -3.94
C PRO A 121 -10.31 -1.58 -4.99
N GLU A 122 -11.00 -2.18 -5.97
CA GLU A 122 -10.32 -2.86 -7.06
C GLU A 122 -9.59 -1.83 -7.94
N PRO A 123 -8.27 -1.99 -8.16
CA PRO A 123 -7.52 -1.01 -8.93
C PRO A 123 -7.86 -1.12 -10.42
N MET A 124 -7.91 0.02 -11.11
CA MET A 124 -8.11 0.03 -12.56
C MET A 124 -6.83 -0.39 -13.27
N LEU A 125 -6.85 -1.59 -13.86
CA LEU A 125 -5.81 -2.15 -14.72
C LEU A 125 -6.27 -2.10 -16.19
N ARG A 126 -5.64 -1.28 -17.03
CA ARG A 126 -5.95 -1.22 -18.48
C ARG A 126 -4.68 -1.11 -19.31
N GLN A 127 -4.48 -2.04 -20.26
CA GLN A 127 -3.44 -1.94 -21.31
C GLN A 127 -2.07 -1.50 -20.75
N ALA A 128 -1.64 -2.10 -19.65
CA ALA A 128 -0.41 -1.82 -18.91
C ALA A 128 -0.27 -0.46 -18.21
N ARG A 129 -1.39 0.21 -17.98
CA ARG A 129 -1.52 1.28 -17.00
C ARG A 129 -2.29 0.78 -15.79
N LEU A 130 -1.71 1.02 -14.63
CA LEU A 130 -2.35 0.83 -13.34
C LEU A 130 -2.66 2.20 -12.76
N SER A 131 -3.92 2.44 -12.38
CA SER A 131 -4.26 3.62 -11.57
C SER A 131 -4.26 3.19 -10.10
N ALA A 132 -3.25 3.61 -9.34
CA ALA A 132 -3.19 3.38 -7.90
C ALA A 132 -4.17 4.34 -7.20
N PRO A 133 -5.19 3.85 -6.47
CA PRO A 133 -6.14 4.71 -5.77
C PRO A 133 -5.45 5.60 -4.71
N PRO A 134 -6.07 6.72 -4.32
CA PRO A 134 -5.58 7.57 -3.23
C PRO A 134 -5.30 6.78 -1.95
N GLN A 135 -4.23 7.13 -1.24
CA GLN A 135 -3.96 6.63 0.12
C GLN A 135 -4.03 5.10 0.26
N THR A 136 -3.52 4.36 -0.73
CA THR A 136 -3.55 2.89 -0.74
C THR A 136 -2.17 2.26 -0.79
N ALA A 137 -2.09 1.03 -0.26
CA ALA A 137 -0.99 0.11 -0.49
C ALA A 137 -1.52 -1.11 -1.26
N LEU A 138 -1.38 -1.11 -2.58
CA LEU A 138 -1.81 -2.23 -3.42
C LEU A 138 -0.76 -3.33 -3.38
N VAL A 139 -1.21 -4.57 -3.21
CA VAL A 139 -0.38 -5.76 -3.46
C VAL A 139 -1.05 -6.56 -4.57
N LEU A 140 -0.37 -6.67 -5.69
CA LEU A 140 -0.79 -7.45 -6.84
C LEU A 140 0.02 -8.73 -6.92
N GLU A 141 -0.62 -9.82 -7.30
CA GLU A 141 0.02 -11.09 -7.60
C GLU A 141 -0.08 -11.41 -9.09
N GLU A 142 0.97 -12.02 -9.64
CA GLU A 142 0.98 -12.50 -11.01
C GLU A 142 -0.01 -13.67 -11.18
N VAL A 143 -0.85 -13.58 -12.21
CA VAL A 143 -1.72 -14.65 -12.65
C VAL A 143 -1.01 -15.46 -13.72
N LYS A 144 -0.69 -16.72 -13.39
CA LYS A 144 -0.18 -17.67 -14.38
C LYS A 144 -1.30 -18.10 -15.34
N PRO A 145 -0.98 -18.34 -16.62
CA PRO A 145 -1.94 -18.83 -17.62
C PRO A 145 -2.49 -20.21 -17.27
#